data_AF-A0A377W2V1-F1
#
_entry.id   AF-A0A377W2V1-F1
#
_cell.length_a   1.000
_cell.length_b   1.000
_cell.length_c   1.000
_cell.angle_alpha   90.00
_cell.angle_beta   90.00
_cell.angle_gamma   90.00
#
_symmetry.space_group_name_H-M   'P 1'
#
loop_
_entity.id
_entity.type
_entity.pdbx_description
1 polymer ?
#
loop_
_entity_poly.entity_id
_entity_poly.type
_entity_poly.pdbx_seq_one_letter_code
_entity_poly.pdbx_strand_id
1 'polypeptide(L)'
;MRPYVSAALPHGVRRFEFMVMPGETEAQLSEPHNMRRLLSKVLPDPDRVELIRQRVYTHNARLAERFRINRVLLAGDAAHIMPVWQGQGYNSGMRDAFNLAWKLALVVNGKAGEALLDSYQQERRDHAKAMIDLSVTAGHVLAPPKRWQGAVRDGLSWLLNYLPPVKRYFLEMRFKPMPQYREGALLTDCAGKTSPVGKMFIQPQVTLESGESVLLDEVIGANFAIIGWGCNPQWGLNAGQIARWRAIGVRFIQVVPEVQIHREQDNAPGTLRVGDTPKPPQKLVCTA
;
A
#
# COMPACT_ATOMS: atom_id res chain seq x y z
N MET A 1 -12.03 -3.03 33.08
CA MET A 1 -12.74 -3.67 31.95
C MET A 1 -11.68 -4.05 30.93
N ARG A 2 -11.60 -5.31 30.49
CA ARG A 2 -10.59 -5.74 29.51
C ARG A 2 -11.11 -5.41 28.10
N PRO A 3 -10.40 -4.58 27.30
CA PRO A 3 -10.74 -4.38 25.91
C PRO A 3 -10.68 -5.70 25.14
N TYR A 4 -11.63 -5.92 24.24
CA TYR A 4 -11.63 -7.05 23.34
C TYR A 4 -12.12 -6.66 21.95
N VAL A 5 -11.70 -7.41 20.94
CA VAL A 5 -12.20 -7.33 19.57
C VAL A 5 -12.85 -8.67 19.24
N SER A 6 -14.00 -8.62 18.55
CA SER A 6 -14.65 -9.80 18.00
C SER A 6 -14.87 -9.57 16.51
N ALA A 7 -14.27 -10.43 15.68
CA ALA A 7 -14.37 -10.37 14.24
C ALA A 7 -14.94 -11.70 13.71
N ALA A 8 -16.03 -11.63 12.95
CA ALA A 8 -16.55 -12.78 12.23
C ALA A 8 -15.68 -13.06 11.01
N LEU A 9 -15.37 -14.33 10.77
CA LEU A 9 -14.64 -14.83 9.62
C LEU A 9 -15.54 -15.80 8.83
N PRO A 10 -15.19 -16.13 7.57
CA PRO A 10 -15.92 -17.12 6.79
C PRO A 10 -16.01 -18.50 7.49
N HIS A 11 -16.94 -19.34 7.02
CA HIS A 11 -17.13 -20.72 7.49
C HIS A 11 -17.47 -20.85 8.98
N GLY A 12 -18.18 -19.87 9.54
CA GLY A 12 -18.62 -19.91 10.95
C GLY A 12 -17.47 -19.71 11.95
N VAL A 13 -16.28 -19.34 11.49
CA VAL A 13 -15.13 -19.05 12.36
C VAL A 13 -15.27 -17.65 12.94
N ARG A 14 -14.88 -17.47 14.21
CA ARG A 14 -14.85 -16.17 14.86
C ARG A 14 -13.52 -15.96 15.56
N ARG A 15 -12.90 -14.80 15.31
CA ARG A 15 -11.66 -14.38 15.97
C ARG A 15 -11.99 -13.48 17.14
N PHE A 16 -11.43 -13.83 18.29
CA PHE A 16 -11.45 -12.99 19.48
C PHE A 16 -10.04 -12.53 19.81
N GLU A 17 -9.89 -11.25 20.12
CA GLU A 17 -8.65 -10.69 20.63
C GLU A 17 -8.93 -10.09 21.99
N PHE A 18 -8.17 -10.50 22.99
CA PHE A 18 -8.28 -10.00 24.35
C PHE A 18 -6.99 -9.27 24.69
N MET A 19 -7.10 -8.05 25.21
CA MET A 19 -5.94 -7.34 25.72
C MET A 19 -5.34 -8.08 26.92
N VAL A 20 -4.04 -8.38 26.85
CA VAL A 20 -3.26 -8.91 27.98
C VAL A 20 -3.08 -7.81 29.02
N MET A 21 -3.43 -8.07 30.27
CA MET A 21 -3.30 -7.10 31.35
C MET A 21 -1.90 -7.19 32.00
N PRO A 22 -1.41 -6.11 32.64
CA PRO A 22 -0.16 -6.16 33.38
C PRO A 22 -0.16 -7.31 34.42
N GLY A 23 0.91 -8.10 34.44
CA GLY A 23 1.08 -9.25 35.35
C GLY A 23 0.54 -10.58 34.83
N GLU A 24 -0.14 -10.62 33.68
CA GLU A 24 -0.54 -11.87 33.03
C GLU A 24 0.57 -12.38 32.10
N THR A 25 0.80 -13.70 32.13
CA THR A 25 1.77 -14.36 31.24
C THR A 25 1.08 -15.16 30.13
N GLU A 26 1.81 -15.41 29.04
CA GLU A 26 1.32 -16.25 27.94
C GLU A 26 0.96 -17.66 28.41
N ALA A 27 1.79 -18.27 29.27
CA ALA A 27 1.55 -19.60 29.81
C ALA A 27 0.22 -19.67 30.56
N GLN A 28 -0.01 -18.72 31.48
CA GLN A 28 -1.27 -18.65 32.25
C GLN A 28 -2.48 -18.43 31.34
N LEU A 29 -2.39 -17.53 30.36
CA LEU A 29 -3.50 -17.26 29.44
C LEU A 29 -3.78 -18.43 28.47
N SER A 30 -2.80 -19.31 28.28
CA SER A 30 -2.91 -20.51 27.44
C SER A 30 -3.45 -21.73 28.13
N GLU A 31 -3.64 -21.66 29.45
CA GLU A 31 -4.35 -22.70 30.17
C GLU A 31 -5.84 -22.74 29.76
N PRO A 32 -6.40 -23.92 29.47
CA PRO A 32 -7.78 -24.05 29.00
C PRO A 32 -8.82 -23.38 29.91
N HIS A 33 -8.63 -23.46 31.23
CA HIS A 33 -9.52 -22.84 32.20
C HIS A 33 -9.50 -21.30 32.12
N ASN A 34 -8.32 -20.70 31.98
CA ASN A 34 -8.18 -19.24 31.87
C ASN A 34 -8.73 -18.74 30.52
N MET A 35 -8.49 -19.47 29.43
CA MET A 35 -9.07 -19.14 28.13
C MET A 35 -10.61 -19.20 28.17
N ARG A 36 -11.18 -20.24 28.80
CA ARG A 36 -12.63 -20.36 29.00
C ARG A 36 -13.20 -19.19 29.81
N ARG A 37 -12.49 -18.75 30.85
CA ARG A 37 -12.86 -17.55 31.65
C ARG A 37 -12.82 -16.25 30.84
N LEU A 38 -12.00 -16.17 29.78
CA LEU A 38 -11.99 -15.02 28.87
C LEU A 38 -13.15 -15.10 27.89
N LEU A 39 -13.37 -16.27 27.30
CA LEU A 39 -14.46 -16.50 26.36
C LEU A 39 -15.84 -16.33 27.00
N SER A 40 -16.01 -16.75 28.26
CA SER A 40 -17.28 -16.59 29.00
C SER A 40 -17.72 -15.14 29.19
N LYS A 41 -16.83 -14.16 28.96
CA LYS A 41 -17.17 -12.73 28.99
C LYS A 41 -17.92 -12.27 27.75
N VAL A 42 -17.85 -13.05 26.66
CA VAL A 42 -18.37 -12.68 25.34
C VAL A 42 -19.32 -13.75 24.79
N LEU A 43 -19.15 -15.00 25.20
CA LEU A 43 -19.95 -16.14 24.79
C LEU A 43 -20.79 -16.68 25.96
N PRO A 44 -22.08 -16.98 25.73
CA PRO A 44 -22.95 -17.55 26.77
C PRO A 44 -22.58 -19.00 27.12
N ASP A 45 -22.10 -19.79 26.14
CA ASP A 45 -21.65 -21.16 26.35
C ASP A 45 -20.27 -21.37 25.69
N PRO A 46 -19.17 -21.16 26.44
CA PRO A 46 -17.81 -21.32 25.92
C PRO A 46 -17.39 -22.78 25.71
N ASP A 47 -18.21 -23.78 26.04
CA ASP A 47 -17.89 -25.21 25.85
C ASP A 47 -18.31 -25.75 24.49
N ARG A 48 -19.23 -25.04 23.83
CA ARG A 48 -19.70 -25.39 22.50
C ARG A 48 -18.83 -24.82 21.39
N VAL A 49 -17.65 -24.29 21.70
CA VAL A 49 -16.73 -23.74 20.71
C VAL A 49 -15.46 -24.58 20.61
N GLU A 50 -15.08 -24.88 19.38
CA GLU A 50 -13.80 -25.50 19.08
C GLU A 50 -12.71 -24.43 18.94
N LEU A 51 -11.65 -24.54 19.72
CA LEU A 51 -10.52 -23.60 19.67
C LEU A 51 -9.55 -24.02 18.56
N ILE A 52 -9.67 -23.40 17.40
CA ILE A 52 -8.80 -23.70 16.24
C ILE A 52 -7.34 -23.25 16.48
N ARG A 53 -7.16 -22.04 17.05
CA ARG A 53 -5.83 -21.47 17.29
C ARG A 53 -5.86 -20.46 18.43
N GLN A 54 -4.82 -20.52 19.26
CA GLN A 54 -4.51 -19.53 20.28
C GLN A 54 -3.07 -19.03 20.14
N ARG A 55 -2.87 -17.71 20.25
CA ARG A 55 -1.56 -17.08 20.34
C ARG A 55 -1.63 -15.85 21.22
N VAL A 56 -0.60 -15.65 22.04
CA VAL A 56 -0.32 -14.38 22.67
C VAL A 56 0.75 -13.68 21.84
N TYR A 57 0.55 -12.41 21.53
CA TYR A 57 1.54 -11.62 20.80
C TYR A 57 1.65 -10.24 21.42
N THR A 58 2.85 -9.68 21.35
CA THR A 58 3.12 -8.29 21.71
C THR A 58 3.24 -7.48 20.43
N HIS A 59 2.46 -6.41 20.33
CA HIS A 59 2.66 -5.43 19.27
C HIS A 59 3.95 -4.66 19.52
N ASN A 60 4.89 -4.80 18.60
CA ASN A 60 6.09 -3.99 18.57
C ASN A 60 5.96 -2.93 17.46
N ALA A 61 6.54 -1.77 17.70
CA ALA A 61 6.78 -0.74 16.70
C ALA A 61 8.30 -0.61 16.57
N ARG A 62 8.86 -1.13 15.48
CA ARG A 62 10.31 -1.12 15.24
C ARG A 62 10.60 -0.77 13.79
N LEU A 63 11.67 -0.03 13.58
CA LEU A 63 12.15 0.37 12.27
C LEU A 63 13.67 0.20 12.27
N ALA A 64 14.20 -0.55 11.31
CA ALA A 64 15.63 -0.68 11.12
C ALA A 64 16.23 0.69 10.80
N GLU A 65 17.38 1.00 11.40
CA GLU A 65 18.10 2.24 11.11
C GLU A 65 18.53 2.28 9.64
N ARG A 66 19.06 1.15 9.16
CA ARG A 66 19.53 0.95 7.79
C ARG A 66 18.83 -0.23 7.14
N PHE A 67 18.33 -0.04 5.93
CA PHE A 67 17.68 -1.08 5.14
C PHE A 67 18.67 -1.84 4.25
N ARG A 68 19.88 -1.29 4.08
CA ARG A 68 20.96 -1.91 3.32
C ARG A 68 22.29 -1.72 4.05
N ILE A 69 23.08 -2.78 4.08
CA ILE A 69 24.50 -2.76 4.44
C ILE A 69 25.23 -3.61 3.41
N ASN A 70 26.04 -2.97 2.55
CA ASN A 70 26.73 -3.63 1.44
C ASN A 70 25.77 -4.43 0.55
N ARG A 71 25.88 -5.76 0.55
CA ARG A 71 25.07 -6.69 -0.24
C ARG A 71 23.91 -7.33 0.54
N VAL A 72 23.67 -6.88 1.77
CA VAL A 72 22.57 -7.37 2.62
C VAL A 72 21.49 -6.30 2.69
N LEU A 73 20.26 -6.68 2.40
CA LEU A 73 19.09 -5.80 2.40
C LEU A 73 17.97 -6.40 3.25
N LEU A 74 17.22 -5.53 3.92
CA LEU A 74 16.05 -5.89 4.73
C LEU A 74 14.79 -5.37 4.05
N ALA A 75 13.71 -6.17 4.05
CA ALA A 75 12.40 -5.78 3.53
C ALA A 75 11.28 -6.38 4.39
N GLY A 76 10.11 -5.72 4.40
CA GLY A 76 8.95 -6.17 5.19
C GLY A 76 9.25 -6.19 6.69
N ASP A 77 8.76 -7.22 7.39
CA ASP A 77 8.87 -7.32 8.85
C ASP A 77 10.32 -7.33 9.38
N ALA A 78 11.29 -7.71 8.53
CA ALA A 78 12.71 -7.64 8.86
C ALA A 78 13.23 -6.18 8.91
N ALA A 79 12.64 -5.28 8.12
CA ALA A 79 12.98 -3.86 8.07
C ALA A 79 12.10 -3.02 9.00
N HIS A 80 10.83 -3.37 9.16
CA HIS A 80 9.90 -2.64 10.02
C HIS A 80 8.78 -3.53 10.55
N ILE A 81 8.47 -3.38 11.83
CA ILE A 81 7.33 -4.01 12.49
C ILE A 81 6.39 -2.89 12.93
N MET A 82 5.12 -3.01 12.58
CA MET A 82 4.08 -2.05 12.95
C MET A 82 2.91 -2.72 13.66
N PRO A 83 2.25 -2.03 14.61
CA PRO A 83 1.01 -2.51 15.20
C PRO A 83 -0.05 -2.80 14.12
N VAL A 84 -0.81 -3.90 14.25
CA VAL A 84 -1.74 -4.41 13.21
C VAL A 84 -3.07 -3.66 13.12
N TRP A 85 -3.10 -2.37 13.48
CA TRP A 85 -4.34 -1.61 13.57
C TRP A 85 -5.11 -1.45 12.24
N GLN A 86 -4.52 -1.78 11.08
CA GLN A 86 -5.16 -1.68 9.76
C GLN A 86 -4.58 -2.65 8.70
N GLY A 87 -4.02 -3.79 9.12
CA GLY A 87 -3.43 -4.77 8.18
C GLY A 87 -2.30 -4.20 7.29
N GLN A 88 -1.57 -3.20 7.77
CA GLN A 88 -0.58 -2.48 6.95
C GLN A 88 0.77 -3.18 6.84
N GLY A 89 1.14 -4.08 7.77
CA GLY A 89 2.44 -4.77 7.77
C GLY A 89 2.70 -5.52 6.46
N TYR A 90 1.84 -6.49 6.12
CA TYR A 90 1.93 -7.25 4.87
C TYR A 90 1.94 -6.35 3.62
N ASN A 91 1.02 -5.39 3.57
CA ASN A 91 0.91 -4.46 2.45
C ASN A 91 2.16 -3.59 2.28
N SER A 92 2.78 -3.17 3.38
CA SER A 92 4.04 -2.40 3.35
C SER A 92 5.20 -3.28 2.89
N GLY A 93 5.29 -4.52 3.38
CA GLY A 93 6.29 -5.48 2.92
C GLY A 93 6.18 -5.82 1.43
N MET A 94 4.96 -5.95 0.90
CA MET A 94 4.76 -6.15 -0.54
C MET A 94 5.25 -4.96 -1.35
N ARG A 95 5.00 -3.72 -0.88
CA ARG A 95 5.50 -2.50 -1.53
C ARG A 95 7.02 -2.40 -1.47
N ASP A 96 7.64 -2.88 -0.39
CA ASP A 96 9.10 -2.94 -0.29
C ASP A 96 9.68 -3.90 -1.32
N ALA A 97 9.12 -5.11 -1.41
CA ALA A 97 9.54 -6.10 -2.39
C ALA A 97 9.39 -5.56 -3.82
N PHE A 98 8.25 -4.93 -4.13
CA PHE A 98 8.01 -4.32 -5.44
C PHE A 98 9.01 -3.20 -5.75
N ASN A 99 9.31 -2.34 -4.77
CA ASN A 99 10.29 -1.25 -4.95
C ASN A 99 11.72 -1.78 -5.15
N LEU A 100 12.10 -2.85 -4.43
CA LEU A 100 13.45 -3.38 -4.44
C LEU A 100 13.72 -4.31 -5.63
N ALA A 101 12.74 -5.11 -6.07
CA ALA A 101 12.94 -6.18 -7.04
C ALA A 101 13.56 -5.69 -8.36
N TRP A 102 13.02 -4.61 -8.96
CA TRP A 102 13.54 -4.09 -10.22
C TRP A 102 14.92 -3.45 -10.07
N LYS A 103 15.18 -2.76 -8.95
CA LYS A 103 16.49 -2.15 -8.65
C LYS A 103 17.56 -3.22 -8.52
N LEU A 104 17.26 -4.27 -7.77
CA LEU A 104 18.15 -5.41 -7.58
C LEU A 104 18.39 -6.13 -8.91
N ALA A 105 17.35 -6.36 -9.70
CA ALA A 105 17.49 -6.96 -11.02
C ALA A 105 18.40 -6.14 -11.95
N LEU A 106 18.27 -4.81 -11.98
CA LEU A 106 19.13 -3.97 -12.81
C LEU A 106 20.59 -3.98 -12.34
N VAL A 107 20.84 -3.93 -11.03
CA VAL A 107 22.21 -3.95 -10.48
C VAL A 107 22.89 -5.30 -10.68
N VAL A 108 22.20 -6.40 -10.37
CA VAL A 108 22.76 -7.76 -10.52
C VAL A 108 23.08 -8.08 -11.99
N ASN A 109 22.28 -7.57 -12.94
CA ASN A 109 22.53 -7.73 -14.37
C ASN A 109 23.52 -6.69 -14.95
N GLY A 110 24.16 -5.86 -14.13
CA GLY A 110 25.12 -4.85 -14.58
C GLY A 110 24.53 -3.70 -15.40
N LYS A 111 23.20 -3.52 -15.37
CA LYS A 111 22.48 -2.47 -16.11
C LYS A 111 22.37 -1.15 -15.33
N ALA A 112 22.62 -1.18 -14.03
CA ALA A 112 22.65 0.00 -13.17
C ALA A 112 23.75 -0.12 -12.11
N GLY A 113 24.24 1.02 -11.61
CA GLY A 113 25.21 1.06 -10.52
C GLY A 113 24.59 0.77 -9.15
N GLU A 114 25.41 0.36 -8.18
CA GLU A 114 24.95 -0.02 -6.84
C GLU A 114 24.24 1.12 -6.09
N ALA A 115 24.50 2.39 -6.41
CA ALA A 115 23.84 3.55 -5.82
C ALA A 115 22.30 3.54 -6.02
N LEU A 116 21.81 2.85 -7.05
CA LEU A 116 20.37 2.67 -7.26
C LEU A 116 19.70 1.94 -6.07
N LEU A 117 20.40 1.00 -5.44
CA LEU A 117 19.87 0.27 -4.28
C LEU A 117 19.80 1.14 -3.03
N ASP A 118 20.59 2.21 -2.93
CA ASP A 118 20.53 3.14 -1.78
C ASP A 118 19.24 3.96 -1.80
N SER A 119 18.65 4.14 -2.99
CA SER A 119 17.37 4.81 -3.16
C SER A 119 16.21 4.05 -2.53
N TYR A 120 16.32 2.73 -2.34
CA TYR A 120 15.28 1.92 -1.67
C TYR A 120 14.96 2.44 -0.27
N GLN A 121 15.99 2.73 0.53
CA GLN A 121 15.79 3.28 1.87
C GLN A 121 15.18 4.68 1.82
N GLN A 122 15.71 5.55 0.95
CA GLN A 122 15.24 6.94 0.79
C GLN A 122 13.75 6.99 0.45
N GLU A 123 13.29 6.09 -0.42
CA GLU A 123 11.91 6.04 -0.88
C GLU A 123 10.96 5.42 0.16
N ARG A 124 11.40 4.39 0.90
CA ARG A 124 10.49 3.54 1.71
C ARG A 124 10.50 3.83 3.20
N ARG A 125 11.63 4.24 3.77
CA ARG A 125 11.82 4.32 5.22
C ARG A 125 10.90 5.35 5.87
N ASP A 126 10.78 6.54 5.30
CA ASP A 126 9.95 7.62 5.85
C ASP A 126 8.46 7.28 5.79
N HIS A 127 8.04 6.61 4.70
CA HIS A 127 6.68 6.10 4.59
C HIS A 127 6.41 5.03 5.65
N ALA A 128 7.32 4.08 5.86
CA ALA A 128 7.20 3.07 6.91
C ALA A 128 7.12 3.70 8.30
N LYS A 129 7.96 4.71 8.58
CA LYS A 129 7.94 5.46 9.84
C LYS A 129 6.59 6.15 10.07
N ALA A 130 6.08 6.88 9.08
CA ALA A 130 4.80 7.57 9.18
C ALA A 130 3.64 6.59 9.47
N MET A 131 3.67 5.41 8.85
CA MET A 131 2.67 4.35 9.10
C MET A 131 2.81 3.74 10.50
N ILE A 132 4.02 3.57 11.01
CA ILE A 132 4.27 3.12 12.39
C ILE A 132 3.72 4.14 13.39
N ASP A 133 4.10 5.41 13.25
CA ASP A 133 3.68 6.49 14.15
C ASP A 133 2.14 6.61 14.18
N LEU A 134 1.50 6.52 13.02
CA LEU A 134 0.04 6.49 12.89
C LEU A 134 -0.58 5.29 13.60
N SER A 135 0.01 4.10 13.45
CA SER A 135 -0.51 2.87 14.07
C SER A 135 -0.36 2.89 15.60
N VAL A 136 0.74 3.45 16.12
CA VAL A 136 0.96 3.64 17.56
C VAL A 136 -0.07 4.62 18.12
N THR A 137 -0.28 5.75 17.43
CA THR A 137 -1.25 6.77 17.84
C THR A 137 -2.68 6.21 17.87
N ALA A 138 -3.07 5.46 16.83
CA ALA A 138 -4.37 4.79 16.78
C ALA A 138 -4.59 3.82 17.96
N GLY A 139 -3.55 3.09 18.37
CA GLY A 139 -3.61 2.18 19.51
C GLY A 139 -3.94 2.88 20.83
N HIS A 140 -3.33 4.03 21.10
CA HIS A 140 -3.62 4.82 22.31
C HIS A 140 -5.06 5.35 22.34
N VAL A 141 -5.64 5.66 21.18
CA VAL A 141 -7.03 6.14 21.07
C VAL A 141 -8.04 5.01 21.23
N LEU A 142 -7.79 3.86 20.61
CA LEU A 142 -8.76 2.76 20.57
C LEU A 142 -8.77 1.92 21.85
N ALA A 143 -7.63 1.82 22.55
CA ALA A 143 -7.53 1.07 23.79
C ALA A 143 -7.01 1.94 24.95
N PRO A 144 -7.82 2.90 25.44
CA PRO A 144 -7.40 3.77 26.52
C PRO A 144 -7.20 3.01 27.84
N PRO A 145 -6.11 3.26 28.58
CA PRO A 145 -5.82 2.55 29.83
C PRO A 145 -6.77 2.92 30.98
N LYS A 146 -7.43 4.08 30.95
CA LYS A 146 -8.31 4.56 32.02
C LYS A 146 -9.77 4.64 31.57
N ARG A 147 -10.70 4.28 32.47
CA ARG A 147 -12.15 4.25 32.19
C ARG A 147 -12.72 5.60 31.73
N TRP A 148 -12.26 6.71 32.31
CA TRP A 148 -12.72 8.05 31.94
C TRP A 148 -12.30 8.47 30.53
N GLN A 149 -11.13 8.00 30.06
CA GLN A 149 -10.66 8.25 28.68
C GLN A 149 -11.57 7.53 27.67
N GLY A 150 -12.07 6.34 28.02
CA GLY A 150 -13.10 5.65 27.24
C GLY A 150 -14.39 6.46 27.11
N ALA A 151 -14.87 7.03 28.22
CA ALA A 151 -16.07 7.88 28.21
C ALA A 151 -15.90 9.16 27.35
N VAL A 152 -14.72 9.80 27.42
CA VAL A 152 -14.38 10.95 26.56
C VAL A 152 -14.34 10.55 25.09
N ARG A 153 -13.68 9.43 24.76
CA ARG A 153 -13.65 8.88 23.40
C ARG A 153 -15.06 8.63 22.87
N ASP A 154 -15.90 7.97 23.65
CA ASP A 154 -17.26 7.61 23.25
C ASP A 154 -18.13 8.86 23.07
N GLY A 155 -17.98 9.87 23.94
CA GLY A 155 -18.63 11.17 23.78
C GLY A 155 -18.17 11.94 22.54
N LEU A 156 -16.87 11.91 22.24
CA LEU A 156 -16.31 12.54 21.03
C LEU A 156 -16.78 11.83 19.76
N SER A 157 -16.80 10.49 19.75
CA SER A 157 -17.35 9.68 18.66
C SER A 157 -18.85 9.95 18.46
N TRP A 158 -19.61 10.11 19.53
CA TRP A 158 -21.02 10.48 19.46
C TRP A 158 -21.21 11.86 18.83
N LEU A 159 -20.42 12.86 19.23
CA LEU A 159 -20.45 14.20 18.63
C LEU A 159 -20.04 14.19 17.15
N LEU A 160 -19.02 13.41 16.80
CA LEU A 160 -18.54 13.26 15.41
C LEU A 160 -19.58 12.61 14.48
N ASN A 161 -20.53 11.83 15.01
CA ASN A 161 -21.63 11.29 14.20
C ASN A 161 -22.56 12.38 13.66
N TYR A 162 -22.61 13.55 14.30
CA TYR A 162 -23.40 14.70 13.82
C TYR A 162 -22.68 15.52 12.73
N LEU A 163 -21.44 15.19 12.40
CA LEU A 163 -20.67 15.84 11.34
C LEU A 163 -20.31 14.81 10.25
N PRO A 164 -21.24 14.52 9.31
CA PRO A 164 -21.04 13.54 8.23
C PRO A 164 -19.72 13.71 7.44
N PRO A 165 -19.25 14.92 7.12
CA PRO A 165 -17.97 15.11 6.41
C PRO A 165 -16.76 14.63 7.23
N VAL A 166 -16.77 14.86 8.54
CA VAL A 166 -15.67 14.47 9.44
C VAL A 166 -15.69 12.97 9.68
N LYS A 167 -16.88 12.39 9.91
CA LYS A 167 -17.07 10.94 9.98
C LYS A 167 -16.56 10.25 8.71
N ARG A 168 -16.91 10.77 7.53
CA ARG A 168 -16.46 10.25 6.24
C ARG A 168 -14.94 10.37 6.07
N TYR A 169 -14.35 11.50 6.45
CA TYR A 169 -12.90 11.71 6.40
C TYR A 169 -12.11 10.67 7.22
N PHE A 170 -12.59 10.33 8.42
CA PHE A 170 -11.97 9.31 9.27
C PHE A 170 -12.24 7.88 8.78
N LEU A 171 -13.47 7.56 8.38
CA LEU A 171 -13.84 6.23 7.88
C LEU A 171 -13.12 5.87 6.57
N GLU A 172 -13.00 6.82 5.65
CA GLU A 172 -12.28 6.65 4.38
C GLU A 172 -10.76 6.75 4.57
N MET A 173 -10.27 6.96 5.79
CA MET A 173 -8.84 7.12 6.11
C MET A 173 -8.16 8.20 5.26
N ARG A 174 -8.84 9.30 4.94
CA ARG A 174 -8.30 10.38 4.07
C ARG A 174 -7.13 11.14 4.70
N PHE A 175 -6.88 10.96 5.99
CA PHE A 175 -5.67 11.41 6.68
C PHE A 175 -4.43 10.57 6.34
N LYS A 176 -4.61 9.39 5.73
CA LYS A 176 -3.49 8.55 5.30
C LYS A 176 -2.71 9.30 4.23
N PRO A 177 -1.42 9.63 4.46
CA PRO A 177 -0.63 10.33 3.47
C PRO A 177 -0.53 9.45 2.22
N MET A 178 -0.90 10.02 1.07
CA MET A 178 -0.70 9.36 -0.21
C MET A 178 0.81 9.13 -0.39
N PRO A 179 1.23 7.91 -0.76
CA PRO A 179 2.64 7.63 -0.95
C PRO A 179 3.16 8.48 -2.10
N GLN A 180 4.08 9.38 -1.77
CA GLN A 180 4.82 10.18 -2.72
C GLN A 180 6.29 10.08 -2.37
N TYR A 181 7.09 9.63 -3.33
CA TYR A 181 8.54 9.67 -3.22
C TYR A 181 9.03 11.08 -3.54
N ARG A 182 9.89 11.62 -2.67
CA ARG A 182 10.52 12.95 -2.85
C ARG A 182 11.99 12.83 -3.26
N GLU A 183 12.60 11.71 -2.90
CA GLU A 183 14.00 11.41 -3.10
C GLU A 183 14.13 9.99 -3.68
N GLY A 184 15.31 9.68 -4.21
CA GLY A 184 15.65 8.37 -4.74
C GLY A 184 15.75 8.33 -6.26
N ALA A 185 15.21 7.29 -6.90
CA ALA A 185 15.30 7.08 -8.35
C ALA A 185 14.26 7.95 -9.11
N LEU A 186 14.34 9.26 -8.93
CA LEU A 186 13.43 10.26 -9.49
C LEU A 186 14.21 11.40 -10.15
N LEU A 187 13.61 12.00 -11.18
CA LEU A 187 14.10 13.23 -11.77
C LEU A 187 13.27 14.40 -11.21
N THR A 188 13.88 15.21 -10.34
CA THR A 188 13.21 16.28 -9.59
C THR A 188 13.46 17.68 -10.13
N ASP A 189 14.29 17.82 -11.17
CA ASP A 189 14.82 19.12 -11.66
C ASP A 189 13.74 20.15 -12.06
N CYS A 190 12.48 19.72 -12.24
CA CYS A 190 11.33 20.59 -12.58
C CYS A 190 10.13 20.43 -11.63
N ALA A 191 10.30 19.83 -10.45
CA ALA A 191 9.17 19.45 -9.59
C ALA A 191 8.70 20.63 -8.71
N GLY A 192 7.68 21.36 -9.15
CA GLY A 192 6.91 22.29 -8.31
C GLY A 192 6.02 21.57 -7.28
N LYS A 193 5.36 22.33 -6.37
CA LYS A 193 4.49 21.78 -5.31
C LYS A 193 3.36 20.86 -5.83
N THR A 194 2.91 21.06 -7.07
CA THR A 194 1.84 20.29 -7.73
C THR A 194 2.35 19.18 -8.65
N SER A 195 3.66 18.96 -8.72
CA SER A 195 4.28 17.98 -9.63
C SER A 195 3.70 16.57 -9.44
N PRO A 196 3.48 15.81 -10.54
CA PRO A 196 3.10 14.41 -10.48
C PRO A 196 4.28 13.48 -10.11
N VAL A 197 5.53 13.98 -10.14
CA VAL A 197 6.73 13.18 -9.89
C VAL A 197 6.67 12.51 -8.52
N GLY A 198 7.00 11.22 -8.50
CA GLY A 198 7.05 10.39 -7.30
C GLY A 198 5.69 9.93 -6.77
N LYS A 199 4.58 10.35 -7.37
CA LYS A 199 3.23 9.85 -7.02
C LYS A 199 2.92 8.57 -7.79
N MET A 200 2.03 7.75 -7.24
CA MET A 200 1.49 6.61 -7.99
C MET A 200 0.76 7.10 -9.24
N PHE A 201 1.10 6.53 -10.38
CA PHE A 201 0.37 6.77 -11.61
C PHE A 201 -1.03 6.14 -11.50
N ILE A 202 -2.02 6.77 -12.14
CA ILE A 202 -3.37 6.21 -12.19
C ILE A 202 -3.36 4.94 -13.05
N GLN A 203 -4.35 4.07 -12.84
CA GLN A 203 -4.53 2.87 -13.66
C GLN A 203 -5.69 3.06 -14.65
N PRO A 204 -5.46 3.64 -15.85
CA PRO A 204 -6.50 3.82 -16.84
C PRO A 204 -6.79 2.52 -17.61
N GLN A 205 -7.99 2.44 -18.17
CA GLN A 205 -8.31 1.52 -19.25
C GLN A 205 -7.90 2.16 -20.57
N VAL A 206 -7.34 1.34 -21.47
CA VAL A 206 -6.87 1.78 -22.77
C VAL A 206 -7.33 0.81 -23.86
N THR A 207 -7.63 1.33 -25.04
CA THR A 207 -8.04 0.53 -26.20
C THR A 207 -6.79 0.17 -27.02
N LEU A 208 -6.61 -1.10 -27.36
CA LEU A 208 -5.55 -1.57 -28.25
C LEU A 208 -5.94 -1.33 -29.73
N GLU A 209 -4.98 -1.40 -30.64
CA GLU A 209 -5.25 -1.35 -32.08
C GLU A 209 -6.15 -2.51 -32.57
N SER A 210 -6.29 -3.59 -31.79
CA SER A 210 -7.25 -4.66 -32.05
C SER A 210 -8.70 -4.28 -31.72
N GLY A 211 -8.92 -3.16 -31.03
CA GLY A 211 -10.21 -2.73 -30.47
C GLY A 211 -10.52 -3.28 -29.08
N GLU A 212 -9.63 -4.09 -28.49
CA GLU A 212 -9.79 -4.61 -27.14
C GLU A 212 -9.48 -3.54 -26.08
N SER A 213 -10.29 -3.48 -25.02
CA SER A 213 -10.04 -2.58 -23.88
C SER A 213 -9.36 -3.35 -22.74
N VAL A 214 -8.16 -2.91 -22.37
CA VAL A 214 -7.30 -3.53 -21.34
C VAL A 214 -6.84 -2.49 -20.33
N LEU A 215 -6.27 -2.94 -19.21
CA LEU A 215 -5.61 -2.02 -18.28
C LEU A 215 -4.21 -1.64 -18.80
N LEU A 216 -3.78 -0.39 -18.55
CA LEU A 216 -2.50 0.10 -19.05
C LEU A 216 -1.28 -0.73 -18.58
N ASP A 217 -1.35 -1.34 -17.40
CA ASP A 217 -0.29 -2.17 -16.84
C ASP A 217 -0.16 -3.51 -17.56
N GLU A 218 -1.22 -4.02 -18.19
CA GLU A 218 -1.15 -5.18 -19.09
C GLU A 218 -0.35 -4.85 -20.36
N VAL A 219 -0.42 -3.61 -20.84
CA VAL A 219 0.36 -3.13 -21.99
C VAL A 219 1.83 -2.91 -21.63
N ILE A 220 2.09 -2.35 -20.45
CA ILE A 220 3.45 -2.09 -19.96
C ILE A 220 4.13 -3.40 -19.53
N GLY A 221 3.38 -4.29 -18.89
CA GLY A 221 3.87 -5.49 -18.21
C GLY A 221 4.78 -5.14 -17.03
N ALA A 222 5.79 -5.99 -16.79
CA ALA A 222 6.81 -5.77 -15.75
C ALA A 222 7.92 -4.78 -16.17
N ASN A 223 7.71 -4.02 -17.24
CA ASN A 223 8.72 -3.15 -17.83
C ASN A 223 8.55 -1.69 -17.41
N PHE A 224 9.57 -0.88 -17.70
CA PHE A 224 9.41 0.57 -17.72
C PHE A 224 8.67 1.03 -18.98
N ALA A 225 8.07 2.21 -18.94
CA ALA A 225 7.43 2.80 -20.11
C ALA A 225 7.80 4.28 -20.27
N ILE A 226 8.00 4.69 -21.52
CA ILE A 226 8.02 6.10 -21.92
C ILE A 226 6.72 6.34 -22.68
N ILE A 227 5.88 7.20 -22.12
CA ILE A 227 4.52 7.44 -22.60
C ILE A 227 4.44 8.86 -23.18
N GLY A 228 4.04 8.96 -24.45
CA GLY A 228 3.78 10.23 -25.14
C GLY A 228 2.29 10.37 -25.47
N TRP A 229 1.67 11.48 -25.10
CA TRP A 229 0.28 11.76 -25.46
C TRP A 229 0.23 12.57 -26.75
N GLY A 230 -0.39 12.02 -27.80
CA GLY A 230 -0.55 12.68 -29.09
C GLY A 230 0.76 12.98 -29.82
N CYS A 231 1.88 12.40 -29.38
CA CYS A 231 3.20 12.64 -29.94
C CYS A 231 4.02 11.35 -30.01
N ASN A 232 5.10 11.37 -30.78
CA ASN A 232 6.04 10.26 -30.84
C ASN A 232 6.84 10.20 -29.52
N PRO A 233 6.75 9.13 -28.72
CA PRO A 233 7.46 9.01 -27.44
C PRO A 233 8.99 8.92 -27.58
N GLN A 234 9.49 8.72 -28.80
CA GLN A 234 10.92 8.70 -29.10
C GLN A 234 11.45 10.06 -29.59
N TRP A 235 10.57 11.06 -29.74
CA TRP A 235 10.95 12.38 -30.23
C TRP A 235 11.98 13.04 -29.30
N GLY A 236 13.07 13.56 -29.89
CA GLY A 236 14.18 14.16 -29.14
C GLY A 236 15.20 13.17 -28.57
N LEU A 237 14.98 11.85 -28.69
CA LEU A 237 15.96 10.83 -28.31
C LEU A 237 16.86 10.46 -29.48
N ASN A 238 18.17 10.37 -29.25
CA ASN A 238 19.09 9.82 -30.22
C ASN A 238 19.07 8.27 -30.22
N ALA A 239 19.60 7.67 -31.29
CA ALA A 239 19.62 6.21 -31.46
C ALA A 239 20.30 5.48 -30.29
N GLY A 240 21.37 6.05 -29.71
CA GLY A 240 22.05 5.48 -28.55
C GLY A 240 21.20 5.50 -27.28
N GLN A 241 20.41 6.55 -27.05
CA GLN A 241 19.46 6.64 -25.93
C GLN A 241 18.34 5.61 -26.10
N ILE A 242 17.77 5.49 -27.30
CA ILE A 242 16.72 4.51 -27.61
C ILE A 242 17.24 3.09 -27.38
N ALA A 243 18.45 2.78 -27.84
CA ALA A 243 19.07 1.48 -27.62
C ALA A 243 19.27 1.16 -26.13
N ARG A 244 19.73 2.13 -25.32
CA ARG A 244 19.86 1.97 -23.86
C ARG A 244 18.53 1.70 -23.18
N TRP A 245 17.48 2.43 -23.55
CA TRP A 245 16.13 2.21 -23.01
C TRP A 245 15.58 0.83 -23.36
N ARG A 246 15.75 0.40 -24.62
CA ARG A 246 15.36 -0.95 -25.05
C ARG A 246 16.15 -2.04 -24.31
N ALA A 247 17.44 -1.82 -24.02
CA ALA A 247 18.27 -2.78 -23.30
C ALA A 247 17.79 -3.06 -21.86
N ILE A 248 17.12 -2.10 -21.21
CA ILE A 248 16.49 -2.28 -19.90
C ILE A 248 15.02 -2.70 -19.98
N GLY A 249 14.48 -2.91 -21.19
CA GLY A 249 13.11 -3.38 -21.43
C GLY A 249 12.06 -2.28 -21.59
N VAL A 250 12.44 -1.00 -21.69
CA VAL A 250 11.46 0.10 -21.81
C VAL A 250 10.55 -0.09 -23.02
N ARG A 251 9.24 0.06 -22.78
CA ARG A 251 8.21 0.15 -23.80
C ARG A 251 7.97 1.61 -24.17
N PHE A 252 8.03 1.92 -25.46
CA PHE A 252 7.60 3.22 -25.97
C PHE A 252 6.12 3.12 -26.30
N ILE A 253 5.30 3.94 -25.64
CA ILE A 253 3.84 3.91 -25.77
C ILE A 253 3.37 5.29 -26.22
N GLN A 254 2.62 5.33 -27.32
CA GLN A 254 1.88 6.50 -27.72
C GLN A 254 0.42 6.34 -27.30
N VAL A 255 -0.09 7.34 -26.59
CA VAL A 255 -1.51 7.46 -26.25
C VAL A 255 -2.14 8.46 -27.21
N VAL A 256 -3.24 8.09 -27.85
CA VAL A 256 -4.04 8.97 -28.71
C VAL A 256 -5.51 8.88 -28.30
N PRO A 257 -6.38 9.86 -28.64
CA PRO A 257 -7.81 9.66 -28.51
C PRO A 257 -8.24 8.38 -29.23
N GLU A 258 -9.13 7.58 -28.63
CA GLU A 258 -9.58 6.29 -29.20
C GLU A 258 -10.02 6.41 -30.67
N VAL A 259 -10.73 7.49 -31.01
CA VAL A 259 -11.19 7.78 -32.39
C VAL A 259 -10.06 8.00 -33.41
N GLN A 260 -8.82 8.20 -32.95
CA GLN A 260 -7.64 8.43 -33.78
C GLN A 260 -6.69 7.23 -33.81
N ILE A 261 -7.02 6.11 -33.16
CA ILE A 261 -6.11 4.96 -33.03
C ILE A 261 -5.65 4.40 -34.39
N HIS A 262 -6.52 4.42 -35.41
CA HIS A 262 -6.21 3.94 -36.76
C HIS A 262 -5.75 5.04 -37.73
N ARG A 263 -5.56 6.28 -37.26
CA ARG A 263 -5.03 7.34 -38.12
C ARG A 263 -3.53 7.16 -38.36
N GLU A 264 -3.07 7.57 -39.54
CA GLU A 264 -1.64 7.69 -39.82
C GLU A 264 -1.02 8.73 -38.88
N GLN A 265 0.14 8.41 -38.31
CA GLN A 265 0.88 9.26 -37.38
C GLN A 265 2.37 8.99 -37.55
N ASP A 266 3.20 9.98 -37.25
CA ASP A 266 4.66 9.87 -37.28
C ASP A 266 5.17 9.10 -36.04
N ASN A 267 5.15 7.78 -36.11
CA ASN A 267 5.68 6.89 -35.06
C ASN A 267 6.91 6.12 -35.53
N ALA A 268 7.91 6.05 -34.67
CA ALA A 268 9.05 5.17 -34.89
C ALA A 268 8.64 3.68 -34.79
N PRO A 269 9.24 2.79 -35.59
CA PRO A 269 8.96 1.35 -35.56
C PRO A 269 9.12 0.75 -34.16
N GLY A 270 8.15 -0.09 -33.77
CA GLY A 270 8.11 -0.76 -32.46
C GLY A 270 7.51 0.06 -31.32
N THR A 271 6.94 1.23 -31.60
CA THR A 271 6.14 2.00 -30.64
C THR A 271 4.75 1.37 -30.51
N LEU A 272 4.33 1.06 -29.29
CA LEU A 272 2.98 0.58 -29.02
C LEU A 272 2.00 1.76 -29.06
N ARG A 273 0.86 1.59 -29.72
CA ARG A 273 -0.20 2.58 -29.76
C ARG A 273 -1.38 2.13 -28.93
N VAL A 274 -1.89 3.03 -28.10
CA VAL A 274 -3.10 2.80 -27.31
C VAL A 274 -4.04 3.99 -27.41
N GLY A 275 -5.34 3.70 -27.41
CA GLY A 275 -6.41 4.68 -27.34
C GLY A 275 -6.72 5.05 -25.89
N ASP A 276 -6.86 6.34 -25.60
CA ASP A 276 -7.49 6.80 -24.37
C ASP A 276 -9.00 6.54 -24.47
N THR A 277 -9.47 5.57 -23.69
CA THR A 277 -10.89 5.24 -23.60
C THR A 277 -11.54 6.18 -22.59
N PRO A 278 -12.41 7.13 -22.99
CA PRO A 278 -13.14 7.93 -22.03
C PRO A 278 -14.04 7.00 -21.22
N LYS A 279 -13.78 6.92 -19.91
CA LYS A 279 -14.57 6.11 -18.99
C LYS A 279 -16.06 6.49 -19.19
N PRO A 280 -16.97 5.55 -19.48
CA PRO A 280 -18.39 5.87 -19.48
C PRO A 280 -18.76 6.44 -18.11
N PRO A 281 -19.64 7.45 -18.01
CA PRO A 281 -19.98 8.07 -16.73
C PRO A 281 -20.44 6.98 -15.77
N GLN A 282 -19.71 6.80 -14.68
CA GLN A 282 -20.16 5.92 -13.60
C GLN A 282 -21.45 6.53 -13.07
N LYS A 283 -22.59 5.87 -13.35
CA LYS A 283 -23.83 6.14 -12.63
C LYS A 283 -23.56 5.85 -11.16
N LEU A 284 -23.24 6.89 -10.40
CA LEU A 284 -23.28 6.88 -8.95
C LEU A 284 -24.73 6.63 -8.56
N VAL A 285 -25.08 5.37 -8.32
CA VAL A 285 -26.31 5.05 -7.60
C VAL A 285 -26.06 5.45 -6.15
N CYS A 286 -26.42 6.70 -5.83
CA CYS A 286 -26.67 7.08 -4.45
C CYS A 286 -27.95 6.34 -4.03
N THR A 287 -27.80 5.16 -3.42
CA THR A 287 -28.85 4.63 -2.55
C THR A 287 -28.89 5.52 -1.31
N ALA A 288 -30.04 6.17 -1.11
CA ALA A 288 -30.37 6.94 0.08
C ALA A 288 -30.41 6.07 1.34
#